data_AF-A0A518EMK8-F1
#
_entry.id   AF-A0A518EMK8-F1
#
_cell.length_a   1.000
_cell.length_b   1.000
_cell.length_c   1.000
_cell.angle_alpha   90.00
_cell.angle_beta   90.00
_cell.angle_gamma   90.00
#
_symmetry.space_group_name_H-M   'P 1'
#
loop_
_entity.id
_entity.type
_entity.pdbx_description
1 polymer ?
#
loop_
_entity_poly.entity_id
_entity_poly.type
_entity_poly.pdbx_seq_one_letter_code
_entity_poly.pdbx_strand_id
1 'polypeptide(L)'
;MIGPMQAALCSTQGGAAFRVETVVLPVNGQQRTYAFVAEFKGRVEVFDLTEMLYTAPAGGHWVPSHPAWVAPPSGFDALDNNIRAIAVDPLSDGKAMVYVGVSRVGIMSIPFDPSSTTGFMDSERHLIKTSGEVWGLSIRDHPNPARRTLLCSDGYAGHRIYSLGLIEHQAASGTGL
;
A
#
# COMPACT_ATOMS: atom_id res chain seq x y z
N MET A 1 -34.05 11.05 -23.36
CA MET A 1 -32.67 11.23 -23.87
C MET A 1 -31.78 11.54 -22.68
N ILE A 2 -30.99 10.57 -22.24
CA ILE A 2 -29.97 10.78 -21.21
C ILE A 2 -28.68 11.06 -21.97
N GLY A 3 -28.12 12.26 -21.80
CA GLY A 3 -26.88 12.67 -22.47
C GLY A 3 -25.70 11.80 -22.04
N PRO A 4 -24.59 11.79 -22.81
CA PRO A 4 -23.39 11.06 -22.41
C PRO A 4 -22.93 11.59 -21.06
N MET A 5 -22.98 10.73 -20.04
CA MET A 5 -22.42 11.01 -18.74
C MET A 5 -20.90 11.04 -18.95
N GLN A 6 -20.37 12.25 -19.06
CA GLN A 6 -18.94 12.48 -19.19
C GLN A 6 -18.33 11.94 -17.91
N ALA A 7 -17.66 10.79 -18.01
CA ALA A 7 -16.91 10.23 -16.91
C ALA A 7 -15.98 11.34 -16.41
N ALA A 8 -16.19 11.76 -15.17
CA ALA A 8 -15.26 12.67 -14.52
C ALA A 8 -13.92 11.94 -14.49
N LEU A 9 -13.04 12.26 -15.44
CA LEU A 9 -11.62 11.95 -15.33
C LEU A 9 -11.23 12.44 -13.94
N CYS A 10 -10.80 11.52 -13.06
CA CYS A 10 -10.41 11.80 -11.68
C CYS A 10 -9.69 13.14 -11.61
N SER A 11 -10.33 14.12 -10.97
CA SER A 11 -10.01 15.54 -11.11
C SER A 11 -8.82 15.99 -10.25
N THR A 12 -7.83 15.12 -10.07
CA THR A 12 -6.50 15.47 -9.54
C THR A 12 -5.51 14.67 -10.37
N GLN A 13 -4.56 15.35 -11.04
CA GLN A 13 -3.59 14.68 -11.90
C GLN A 13 -2.84 13.59 -11.12
N GLY A 14 -3.26 12.33 -11.30
CA GLY A 14 -2.51 11.16 -10.83
C GLY A 14 -1.07 11.23 -11.35
N GLY A 15 -0.14 10.71 -10.55
CA GLY A 15 1.20 10.41 -11.05
C GLY A 15 1.16 9.26 -12.07
N ALA A 16 2.28 8.97 -12.70
CA ALA A 16 2.42 7.73 -13.43
C ALA A 16 2.33 6.57 -12.43
N ALA A 17 1.27 5.75 -12.53
CA ALA A 17 1.20 4.46 -11.87
C ALA A 17 2.36 3.61 -12.37
N PHE A 18 3.14 3.04 -11.45
CA PHE A 18 4.35 2.31 -11.82
C PHE A 18 4.40 0.90 -11.22
N ARG A 19 3.54 0.60 -10.24
CA ARG A 19 3.46 -0.72 -9.62
C ARG A 19 2.06 -1.02 -9.11
N VAL A 20 1.67 -2.28 -9.25
CA VAL A 20 0.39 -2.82 -8.75
C VAL A 20 0.70 -4.05 -7.91
N GLU A 21 0.11 -4.13 -6.72
CA GLU A 21 0.13 -5.33 -5.87
C GLU A 21 -1.31 -5.78 -5.64
N THR A 22 -1.57 -7.08 -5.77
CA THR A 22 -2.91 -7.64 -5.60
C THR A 22 -2.94 -8.60 -4.42
N VAL A 23 -3.97 -8.50 -3.60
CA VAL A 23 -4.18 -9.42 -2.47
C VAL A 23 -5.64 -9.86 -2.41
N VAL A 24 -5.84 -11.05 -1.85
CA VAL A 24 -7.17 -11.60 -1.55
C VAL A 24 -7.36 -11.56 -0.03
N LEU A 25 -8.42 -10.91 0.42
CA LEU A 25 -8.72 -10.73 1.85
C LEU A 25 -10.08 -11.35 2.19
N PRO A 26 -10.20 -12.10 3.30
CA PRO A 26 -11.49 -12.56 3.81
C PRO A 26 -12.23 -11.42 4.50
N VAL A 27 -13.26 -10.86 3.85
CA VAL A 27 -14.07 -9.74 4.39
C VAL A 27 -15.52 -10.20 4.51
N ASN A 28 -16.09 -10.15 5.72
CA ASN A 28 -17.48 -10.55 6.00
C ASN A 28 -17.83 -11.97 5.49
N GLY A 29 -16.87 -12.90 5.59
CA GLY A 29 -17.04 -14.28 5.14
C GLY A 29 -16.92 -14.49 3.62
N GLN A 30 -16.57 -13.45 2.85
CA GLN A 30 -16.31 -13.54 1.41
C GLN A 30 -14.84 -13.25 1.09
N GLN A 31 -14.31 -13.90 0.06
CA GLN A 31 -12.98 -13.61 -0.46
C GLN A 31 -13.07 -12.41 -1.40
N ARG A 32 -12.46 -11.29 -1.03
CA ARG A 32 -12.46 -10.05 -1.82
C ARG A 32 -11.07 -9.78 -2.37
N THR A 33 -10.98 -9.44 -3.65
CA THR A 33 -9.69 -9.18 -4.31
C THR A 33 -9.47 -7.67 -4.40
N TYR A 34 -8.35 -7.21 -3.88
CA TYR A 34 -7.97 -5.79 -3.91
C TYR A 34 -6.70 -5.59 -4.73
N ALA A 35 -6.64 -4.47 -5.45
CA ALA A 35 -5.44 -3.99 -6.11
C ALA A 35 -4.98 -2.67 -5.50
N PHE A 36 -3.73 -2.65 -5.06
CA PHE A 36 -3.03 -1.47 -4.54
C PHE A 36 -2.15 -0.91 -5.65
N VAL A 37 -2.48 0.28 -6.13
CA VAL A 37 -1.80 0.95 -7.24
C VAL A 37 -0.93 2.05 -6.67
N ALA A 38 0.39 1.89 -6.78
CA ALA A 38 1.35 2.89 -6.36
C ALA A 38 1.67 3.86 -7.50
N GLU A 39 1.56 5.14 -7.20
CA GLU A 39 1.90 6.24 -8.10
C GLU A 39 3.18 6.92 -7.68
N PHE A 40 3.98 7.30 -8.68
CA PHE A 40 5.27 7.93 -8.42
C PHE A 40 5.14 9.25 -7.64
N LYS A 41 4.01 9.95 -7.75
CA LYS A 41 3.75 11.23 -7.06
C LYS A 41 3.40 11.11 -5.57
N GLY A 42 3.58 9.94 -4.96
CA GLY A 42 3.39 9.82 -3.51
C GLY A 42 2.05 9.23 -3.09
N ARG A 43 1.27 8.65 -4.01
CA ARG A 43 -0.08 8.16 -3.74
C ARG A 43 -0.20 6.64 -3.89
N VAL A 44 -0.98 6.01 -3.01
CA VAL A 44 -1.43 4.62 -3.18
C VAL A 44 -2.95 4.61 -3.25
N GLU A 45 -3.48 4.20 -4.40
CA GLU A 45 -4.92 3.98 -4.60
C GLU A 45 -5.27 2.51 -4.38
N VAL A 46 -6.50 2.25 -3.95
CA VAL A 46 -7.00 0.88 -3.75
C VAL A 46 -8.26 0.68 -4.57
N PHE A 47 -8.30 -0.42 -5.33
CA PHE A 47 -9.45 -0.83 -6.12
C PHE A 47 -9.95 -2.18 -5.61
N ASP A 48 -11.26 -2.33 -5.53
CA ASP A 48 -11.90 -3.61 -5.25
C ASP A 48 -12.22 -4.31 -6.58
N LEU A 49 -11.47 -5.35 -6.88
CA LEU A 49 -11.55 -6.09 -8.14
C LEU A 49 -12.50 -7.29 -8.07
N THR A 50 -13.14 -7.55 -6.92
CA THR A 50 -13.87 -8.80 -6.65
C THR A 50 -14.90 -9.13 -7.74
N GLU A 51 -15.69 -8.14 -8.14
CA GLU A 51 -16.74 -8.29 -9.16
C GLU A 51 -16.33 -7.76 -10.53
N MET A 52 -15.11 -7.22 -10.66
CA MET A 52 -14.70 -6.48 -11.85
C MET A 52 -14.57 -7.38 -13.08
N LEU A 53 -14.15 -8.65 -12.91
CA LEU A 53 -14.07 -9.60 -14.03
C LEU A 53 -15.44 -9.95 -14.62
N TYR A 54 -16.52 -9.78 -13.85
CA TYR A 54 -17.88 -10.18 -14.25
C TYR A 54 -18.75 -9.01 -14.68
N THR A 55 -18.41 -7.79 -14.24
CA THR A 55 -19.29 -6.61 -14.41
C THR A 55 -18.62 -5.45 -15.16
N ALA A 56 -17.35 -5.58 -15.56
CA ALA A 56 -16.67 -4.49 -16.25
C ALA A 56 -17.30 -4.16 -17.61
N PRO A 57 -17.81 -2.93 -17.80
CA PRO A 57 -18.14 -2.47 -19.13
C PRO A 57 -16.85 -2.33 -19.94
N ALA A 58 -16.90 -2.72 -21.20
CA ALA A 58 -15.76 -2.56 -22.11
C ALA A 58 -15.32 -1.08 -22.15
N GLY A 59 -14.08 -0.80 -21.69
CA GLY A 59 -13.54 0.56 -21.62
C GLY A 59 -14.00 1.40 -20.41
N GLY A 60 -14.63 0.80 -19.40
CA GLY A 60 -15.03 1.49 -18.18
C GLY A 60 -13.84 1.93 -17.32
N HIS A 61 -13.88 3.19 -16.86
CA HIS A 61 -13.01 3.68 -15.80
C HIS A 61 -13.57 3.29 -14.44
N TRP A 62 -12.72 2.79 -13.55
CA TRP A 62 -13.09 2.43 -12.18
C TRP A 62 -12.59 3.49 -11.21
N VAL A 63 -13.40 3.74 -10.18
CA VAL A 63 -13.06 4.65 -9.09
C VAL A 63 -12.41 3.83 -7.97
N PRO A 64 -11.38 4.37 -7.28
CA PRO A 64 -10.85 3.74 -6.08
C PRO A 64 -11.96 3.40 -5.08
N SER A 65 -11.88 2.22 -4.46
CA SER A 65 -12.86 1.76 -3.48
C SER A 65 -12.74 2.49 -2.14
N HIS A 66 -11.59 3.10 -1.87
CA HIS A 66 -11.27 3.83 -0.63
C HIS A 66 -10.51 5.11 -0.95
N PRO A 67 -10.49 6.09 -0.03
CA PRO A 67 -9.57 7.22 -0.11
C PRO A 67 -8.13 6.76 -0.30
N ALA A 68 -7.40 7.42 -1.20
CA ALA A 68 -6.01 7.09 -1.44
C ALA A 68 -5.14 7.46 -0.24
N TRP A 69 -4.13 6.65 0.06
CA TRP A 69 -3.08 7.05 0.99
C TRP A 69 -2.10 7.99 0.28
N VAL A 70 -1.68 9.05 0.97
CA VAL A 70 -0.73 10.04 0.45
C VAL A 70 0.48 10.08 1.38
N ALA A 71 1.66 9.94 0.80
CA ALA A 71 2.92 10.01 1.52
C ALA A 71 3.07 11.37 2.22
N PRO A 72 3.52 11.40 3.48
CA PRO A 72 3.77 12.66 4.15
C PRO A 72 4.88 13.43 3.43
N PRO A 73 4.84 14.78 3.44
CA PRO A 73 5.93 15.59 2.94
C PRO A 73 7.25 15.26 3.63
N SER A 74 8.34 15.51 2.93
CA SER A 74 9.69 15.33 3.46
C SER A 74 9.93 16.27 4.65
N GLY A 75 10.34 15.70 5.78
CA GLY A 75 10.73 16.49 6.95
C GLY A 75 12.03 17.30 6.76
N PHE A 76 12.75 17.08 5.65
CA PHE A 76 14.02 17.75 5.36
C PHE A 76 13.83 19.02 4.52
N ASP A 77 13.03 18.96 3.47
CA ASP A 77 12.86 20.02 2.46
C ASP A 77 11.40 20.42 2.21
N ALA A 78 10.44 19.82 2.95
CA ALA A 78 8.99 20.03 2.81
C ALA A 78 8.42 19.71 1.42
N LEU A 79 9.17 19.02 0.57
CA LEU A 79 8.70 18.59 -0.75
C LEU A 79 7.86 17.32 -0.64
N ASP A 80 6.95 17.15 -1.60
CA ASP A 80 6.19 15.91 -1.77
C ASP A 80 7.14 14.74 -2.02
N ASN A 81 6.88 13.63 -1.34
CA ASN A 81 7.71 12.43 -1.49
C ASN A 81 7.20 11.52 -2.60
N ASN A 82 8.14 10.93 -3.32
CA ASN A 82 7.84 9.91 -4.31
C ASN A 82 7.74 8.53 -3.65
N ILE A 83 6.82 7.71 -4.14
CA ILE A 83 6.81 6.27 -3.83
C ILE A 83 7.69 5.57 -4.85
N ARG A 84 8.53 4.65 -4.36
CA ARG A 84 9.49 3.88 -5.16
C ARG A 84 9.22 2.39 -5.15
N ALA A 85 8.56 1.90 -4.12
CA ALA A 85 8.23 0.50 -3.96
C ALA A 85 6.98 0.35 -3.12
N ILE A 86 6.27 -0.75 -3.36
CA ILE A 86 5.14 -1.18 -2.55
C ILE A 86 5.23 -2.70 -2.39
N ALA A 87 4.82 -3.21 -1.24
CA ALA A 87 4.53 -4.61 -1.00
C ALA A 87 3.34 -4.69 -0.04
N VAL A 88 2.46 -5.67 -0.25
CA VAL A 88 1.24 -5.82 0.55
C VAL A 88 1.23 -7.19 1.19
N ASP A 89 1.08 -7.22 2.52
CA ASP A 89 1.04 -8.44 3.31
C ASP A 89 -0.41 -8.70 3.78
N PRO A 90 -1.11 -9.71 3.26
CA PRO A 90 -2.43 -10.05 3.74
C PRO A 90 -2.35 -10.60 5.17
N LEU A 91 -3.23 -10.12 6.04
CA LEU A 91 -3.36 -10.57 7.42
C LEU A 91 -4.55 -11.52 7.56
N SER A 92 -4.48 -12.42 8.55
CA SER A 92 -5.49 -13.46 8.74
C SER A 92 -6.87 -12.94 9.16
N ASP A 93 -6.95 -11.70 9.63
CA ASP A 93 -8.16 -11.05 10.14
C ASP A 93 -8.92 -10.24 9.06
N GLY A 94 -8.59 -10.44 7.77
CA GLY A 94 -9.25 -9.73 6.67
C GLY A 94 -8.66 -8.36 6.37
N LYS A 95 -7.55 -8.01 7.02
CA LYS A 95 -6.81 -6.76 6.83
C LYS A 95 -5.54 -7.01 6.02
N ALA A 96 -4.84 -5.94 5.67
CA ALA A 96 -3.50 -6.03 5.09
C ALA A 96 -2.55 -5.05 5.79
N MET A 97 -1.26 -5.38 5.82
CA MET A 97 -0.21 -4.41 6.09
C MET A 97 0.41 -3.97 4.77
N VAL A 98 0.41 -2.67 4.50
CA VAL A 98 0.95 -2.09 3.27
C VAL A 98 2.30 -1.46 3.57
N TYR A 99 3.36 -1.99 2.95
CA TYR A 99 4.72 -1.46 3.06
C TYR A 99 5.02 -0.59 1.85
N VAL A 100 5.28 0.69 2.09
CA VAL A 100 5.53 1.68 1.04
C VAL A 100 6.94 2.24 1.21
N GLY A 101 7.76 2.06 0.17
CA GLY A 101 9.08 2.71 0.07
C GLY A 101 8.91 4.16 -0.33
N VAL A 102 9.07 5.06 0.64
CA VAL A 102 8.89 6.51 0.49
C VAL A 102 10.26 7.17 0.42
N SER A 103 10.48 7.94 -0.66
CA SER A 103 11.73 8.68 -0.85
C SER A 103 11.99 9.61 0.34
N ARG A 104 13.27 9.77 0.71
CA ARG A 104 13.72 10.62 1.86
C ARG A 104 13.21 10.20 3.25
N VAL A 105 12.38 9.17 3.35
CA VAL A 105 11.75 8.76 4.61
C VAL A 105 12.17 7.35 5.01
N GLY A 106 12.02 6.37 4.11
CA GLY A 106 12.27 4.95 4.40
C GLY A 106 11.06 4.10 4.02
N ILE A 107 10.79 3.04 4.78
CA ILE A 107 9.59 2.20 4.54
C ILE A 107 8.53 2.59 5.56
N MET A 108 7.37 3.01 5.08
CA MET A 108 6.17 3.18 5.89
C MET A 108 5.36 1.89 5.87
N SER A 109 5.10 1.29 7.02
CA SER A 109 4.13 0.19 7.17
C SER A 109 2.80 0.75 7.65
N ILE A 110 1.75 0.59 6.85
CA ILE A 110 0.44 1.21 7.07
C ILE A 110 -0.63 0.10 7.08
N PRO A 111 -1.40 -0.08 8.17
CA PRO A 111 -2.50 -1.02 8.16
C PRO A 111 -3.61 -0.58 7.20
N PHE A 112 -4.23 -1.54 6.53
CA PHE A 112 -5.38 -1.34 5.67
C PHE A 112 -6.52 -2.27 6.10
N ASP A 113 -7.69 -1.68 6.35
CA ASP A 113 -8.91 -2.38 6.71
C ASP A 113 -10.00 -2.09 5.66
N PRO A 114 -10.36 -3.07 4.81
CA PRO A 114 -11.38 -2.89 3.77
C PRO A 114 -12.80 -2.72 4.33
N SER A 115 -13.02 -2.94 5.63
CA SER A 115 -14.31 -2.69 6.29
C SER A 115 -14.44 -1.26 6.80
N SER A 116 -13.33 -0.51 6.88
CA SER A 116 -13.34 0.90 7.26
C SER A 116 -13.64 1.81 6.07
N THR A 117 -14.38 2.89 6.31
CA THR A 117 -14.62 3.94 5.31
C THR A 117 -13.34 4.65 4.86
N THR A 118 -12.30 4.68 5.70
CA THR A 118 -11.00 5.29 5.35
C THR A 118 -10.06 4.32 4.63
N GLY A 119 -10.24 3.01 4.80
CA GLY A 119 -9.32 1.99 4.30
C GLY A 119 -7.98 1.98 5.05
N PHE A 120 -7.13 2.98 4.83
CA PHE A 120 -5.83 3.10 5.47
C PHE A 120 -5.92 3.66 6.90
N MET A 121 -5.27 2.99 7.84
CA MET A 121 -5.16 3.38 9.26
C MET A 121 -3.87 4.19 9.48
N ASP A 122 -3.79 5.38 8.88
CA ASP A 122 -2.56 6.18 8.85
C ASP A 122 -2.04 6.59 10.24
N SER A 123 -2.92 6.69 11.25
CA SER A 123 -2.54 6.93 12.66
C SER A 123 -1.78 5.78 13.30
N GLU A 124 -1.88 4.58 12.73
CA GLU A 124 -1.23 3.35 13.19
C GLU A 124 -0.01 2.99 12.32
N ARG A 125 0.45 3.94 11.49
CA ARG A 125 1.63 3.70 10.66
C ARG A 125 2.90 3.61 11.50
N HIS A 126 3.84 2.80 11.03
CA HIS A 126 5.18 2.72 11.60
C HIS A 126 6.25 2.98 10.53
N LEU A 127 7.33 3.64 10.96
CA LEU A 127 8.49 3.90 10.12
C LEU A 127 9.55 2.83 10.36
N ILE A 128 9.88 2.07 9.32
CA ILE A 128 11.02 1.17 9.30
C ILE A 128 12.18 1.93 8.66
N LYS A 129 13.19 2.26 9.48
CA LYS A 129 14.39 2.99 9.05
C LYS A 129 15.21 2.15 8.06
N THR A 130 15.55 2.74 6.93
CA THR A 130 16.48 2.19 5.92
C THR A 130 17.75 3.04 5.88
N SER A 131 18.84 2.49 5.35
CA SER A 131 20.11 3.26 5.24
C SER A 131 20.23 4.06 3.96
N GLY A 132 19.30 3.89 3.03
CA GLY A 132 19.23 4.64 1.78
C GLY A 132 17.82 4.68 1.22
N GLU A 133 17.69 5.32 0.06
CA GLU A 133 16.42 5.34 -0.69
C GLU A 133 16.02 3.91 -1.07
N VAL A 134 14.77 3.57 -0.83
CA VAL A 134 14.20 2.25 -1.12
C VAL A 134 13.91 2.15 -2.61
N TRP A 135 14.37 1.09 -3.25
CA TRP A 135 14.16 0.83 -4.68
C TRP A 135 13.33 -0.43 -4.96
N GLY A 136 13.21 -1.31 -3.99
CA GLY A 136 12.43 -2.53 -4.14
C GLY A 136 11.98 -3.10 -2.81
N LEU A 137 10.73 -3.56 -2.77
CA LEU A 137 10.16 -4.31 -1.65
C LEU A 137 9.56 -5.61 -2.20
N SER A 138 9.75 -6.68 -1.44
CA SER A 138 9.13 -7.98 -1.70
C SER A 138 8.91 -8.69 -0.38
N ILE A 139 7.73 -9.27 -0.20
CA ILE A 139 7.44 -10.12 0.95
C ILE A 139 7.72 -11.55 0.54
N ARG A 140 8.38 -12.28 1.44
CA ARG A 140 8.55 -13.71 1.34
C ARG A 140 7.78 -14.39 2.44
N ASP A 141 6.84 -15.23 2.04
CA ASP A 141 6.12 -16.11 2.94
C ASP A 141 7.02 -17.21 3.48
N HIS A 142 6.76 -17.60 4.73
CA HIS A 142 7.35 -18.77 5.35
C HIS A 142 6.25 -19.80 5.60
N PRO A 143 6.56 -21.11 5.60
CA PRO A 143 5.60 -22.16 5.98
C PRO A 143 4.97 -21.97 7.37
N ASN A 144 5.57 -21.14 8.21
CA ASN A 144 4.98 -20.67 9.46
C ASN A 144 4.42 -19.27 9.19
N PRO A 145 3.09 -19.07 9.19
CA PRO A 145 2.47 -17.79 8.86
C PRO A 145 2.86 -16.67 9.83
N ALA A 146 3.32 -16.99 11.05
CA ALA A 146 3.82 -16.01 12.00
C ALA A 146 5.25 -15.50 11.67
N ARG A 147 5.89 -16.01 10.62
CA ARG A 147 7.29 -15.72 10.28
C ARG A 147 7.43 -15.18 8.86
N ARG A 148 6.93 -13.98 8.60
CA ARG A 148 7.11 -13.35 7.29
C ARG A 148 8.33 -12.44 7.27
N THR A 149 8.95 -12.33 6.11
CA THR A 149 10.12 -11.45 5.92
C THR A 149 9.89 -10.47 4.79
N LEU A 150 10.27 -9.21 5.02
CA LEU A 150 10.32 -8.18 4.00
C LEU A 150 11.75 -8.03 3.50
N LEU A 151 11.95 -8.34 2.23
CA LEU A 151 13.17 -8.01 1.51
C LEU A 151 13.07 -6.56 1.01
N CYS A 152 14.02 -5.74 1.44
CA CYS A 152 14.21 -4.37 0.97
C CYS A 152 15.49 -4.27 0.17
N SER A 153 15.42 -3.65 -1.00
CA SER A 153 16.61 -3.20 -1.73
C SER A 153 16.72 -1.68 -1.60
N ASP A 154 17.86 -1.21 -1.09
CA ASP A 154 18.10 0.22 -0.88
C ASP A 154 19.42 0.68 -1.53
N GLY A 155 19.50 1.97 -1.84
CA GLY A 155 20.60 2.55 -2.60
C GLY A 155 21.96 2.61 -1.88
N TYR A 156 22.05 2.21 -0.62
CA TYR A 156 23.28 2.28 0.17
C TYR A 156 23.79 0.91 0.62
N ALA A 157 22.92 0.10 1.23
CA ALA A 157 23.27 -1.21 1.78
C ALA A 157 23.03 -2.38 0.81
N GLY A 158 22.46 -2.12 -0.37
CA GLY A 158 22.10 -3.14 -1.35
C GLY A 158 20.82 -3.85 -0.94
N HIS A 159 20.90 -4.88 -0.09
CA HIS A 159 19.74 -5.69 0.31
C HIS A 159 19.67 -5.88 1.83
N ARG A 160 18.46 -5.76 2.38
CA ARG A 160 18.14 -5.99 3.80
C ARG A 160 16.91 -6.85 3.95
N ILE A 161 16.91 -7.69 4.99
CA ILE A 161 15.79 -8.56 5.32
C ILE A 161 15.28 -8.16 6.70
N TYR A 162 14.00 -7.82 6.77
CA TYR A 162 13.30 -7.48 8.01
C TYR A 162 12.35 -8.61 8.38
N SER A 163 12.31 -8.98 9.66
CA SER A 163 11.30 -9.91 10.19
C SER A 163 10.04 -9.12 10.53
N LEU A 164 8.92 -9.44 9.88
CA LEU A 164 7.68 -8.67 10.02
C LEU A 164 7.02 -8.89 11.39
N GLY A 165 7.04 -10.11 11.92
CA GLY A 165 6.52 -10.38 13.26
C GLY A 165 7.27 -9.64 14.38
N LEU A 166 8.52 -9.24 14.16
CA LEU A 166 9.26 -8.38 15.11
C LEU A 166 8.89 -6.91 14.96
N ILE A 167 8.68 -6.43 13.72
CA ILE A 167 8.24 -5.05 13.46
C ILE A 167 6.86 -4.81 14.08
N GLU A 168 5.92 -5.74 13.89
CA GLU A 168 4.56 -5.67 14.44
C GLU A 168 4.56 -5.66 15.98
N HIS A 169 5.44 -6.45 16.62
CA HIS A 169 5.59 -6.45 18.07
C HIS A 169 6.21 -5.14 18.61
N GLN A 170 7.22 -4.59 17.92
CA GLN A 170 7.82 -3.31 18.30
C GLN A 170 6.83 -2.16 18.16
N ALA A 171 6.06 -2.16 17.08
CA ALA A 171 4.93 -1.27 16.82
C ALA A 171 3.90 -1.29 17.96
N ALA A 172 3.43 -2.47 18.36
CA ALA A 172 2.44 -2.63 19.44
C ALA A 172 2.98 -2.24 20.84
N SER A 173 4.29 -2.35 21.05
CA SER A 173 4.91 -2.07 22.35
C SER A 173 5.21 -0.59 22.62
N GLY A 174 4.96 0.31 21.65
CA GLY A 174 5.21 1.75 21.80
C GLY A 174 6.68 2.14 22.01
N THR A 175 7.62 1.19 21.86
CA THR A 175 9.06 1.44 21.99
C THR A 175 9.65 1.83 20.63
N GLY A 176 9.24 2.99 20.13
CA GLY A 176 9.82 3.60 18.93
C GLY A 176 10.84 4.69 19.29
N LEU A 177 12.11 4.46 18.94
CA LEU A 177 13.20 5.45 18.91
C LEU A 177 13.03 6.47 17.77
#